data_AF-A0A2E7TTW9-F1
#
_entry.id   AF-A0A2E7TTW9-F1
#
_cell.length_a   1.000
_cell.length_b   1.000
_cell.length_c   1.000
_cell.angle_alpha   90.00
_cell.angle_beta   90.00
_cell.angle_gamma   90.00
#
_symmetry.space_group_name_H-M   'P 1'
#
loop_
_entity.id
_entity.type
_entity.pdbx_description
1 polymer ?
#
loop_
_entity_poly.entity_id
_entity_poly.type
_entity_poly.pdbx_seq_one_letter_code
_entity_poly.pdbx_strand_id
1 'polypeptide(L)'
;MMFWNVTYNDPNRWKAIFEVGGARLPWWRGVRETLEGLPVGSPKLDLIHVQGIDDLQTLRQDLSERTSINFSRTSAGLIAYTKVRLEVYAIPMRWSEELTCSREGVVVQFQRGAESVQLHMKASASAEAKFRAWFERAGQ
;
A
#
# COMPACT_ATOMS: atom_id res chain seq x y z
N MET A 1 -7.54 -13.97 -0.45
CA MET A 1 -6.66 -13.41 -1.51
C MET A 1 -6.02 -12.14 -0.98
N MET A 2 -4.69 -12.03 -1.10
CA MET A 2 -3.93 -10.93 -0.48
C MET A 2 -3.63 -9.77 -1.42
N PHE A 3 -3.55 -10.03 -2.72
CA PHE A 3 -3.23 -9.05 -3.74
C PHE A 3 -3.95 -9.34 -5.07
N TRP A 4 -4.07 -8.33 -5.93
CA TRP A 4 -4.74 -8.41 -7.23
C TRP A 4 -3.91 -7.74 -8.30
N ASN A 5 -3.79 -8.36 -9.48
CA ASN A 5 -3.28 -7.68 -10.67
C ASN A 5 -4.34 -6.69 -11.17
N VAL A 6 -4.02 -5.40 -11.22
CA VAL A 6 -4.91 -4.30 -11.63
C VAL A 6 -4.42 -3.61 -12.91
N THR A 7 -3.50 -4.24 -13.63
CA THR A 7 -2.93 -3.72 -14.90
C THR A 7 -4.01 -3.45 -15.93
N TYR A 8 -4.92 -4.40 -16.07
CA TYR A 8 -6.10 -4.30 -16.93
C TYR A 8 -7.23 -3.83 -16.04
N ASN A 9 -7.78 -2.64 -16.31
CA ASN A 9 -8.77 -1.95 -15.50
C ASN A 9 -10.12 -2.71 -15.42
N ASP A 10 -10.11 -3.86 -14.74
CA ASP A 10 -11.21 -4.79 -14.59
C ASP A 10 -12.11 -4.34 -13.42
N PRO A 11 -13.38 -3.97 -13.70
CA PRO A 11 -14.30 -3.51 -12.67
C PRO A 11 -14.56 -4.54 -11.56
N ASN A 12 -14.53 -5.83 -11.87
CA ASN A 12 -14.77 -6.88 -10.88
C ASN A 12 -13.60 -6.99 -9.90
N ARG A 13 -12.37 -6.81 -10.38
CA ARG A 13 -11.18 -6.77 -9.51
C ARG A 13 -11.22 -5.55 -8.59
N TRP A 14 -11.57 -4.39 -9.12
CA TRP A 14 -11.73 -3.19 -8.31
C TRP A 14 -12.83 -3.32 -7.27
N LYS A 15 -13.96 -3.96 -7.62
CA LYS A 15 -15.02 -4.26 -6.66
C LYS A 15 -14.49 -5.13 -5.52
N ALA A 16 -13.78 -6.22 -5.81
CA ALA A 16 -13.18 -7.08 -4.79
C ALA A 16 -12.15 -6.32 -3.92
N ILE A 17 -11.31 -5.48 -4.54
CA ILE A 17 -10.33 -4.65 -3.83
C ILE A 17 -11.01 -3.68 -2.87
N PHE A 18 -12.11 -3.02 -3.28
CA PHE A 18 -12.83 -2.08 -2.42
C PHE A 18 -13.71 -2.77 -1.38
N GLU A 19 -14.19 -3.99 -1.65
CA GLU A 19 -14.80 -4.84 -0.64
C GLU A 19 -13.78 -5.15 0.47
N VAL A 20 -12.50 -5.36 0.15
CA VAL A 20 -11.44 -5.56 1.15
C VAL A 20 -10.94 -4.24 1.73
N GLY A 21 -10.36 -3.34 0.96
CA GLY A 21 -9.70 -2.13 1.48
C GLY A 21 -10.66 -1.00 1.85
N GLY A 22 -11.94 -1.09 1.51
CA GLY A 22 -12.90 0.01 1.62
C GLY A 22 -12.98 0.85 0.34
N ALA A 23 -14.08 1.59 0.19
CA ALA A 23 -14.33 2.43 -0.99
C ALA A 23 -13.33 3.58 -1.12
N ARG A 24 -13.12 4.05 -2.35
CA ARG A 24 -12.29 5.24 -2.65
C ARG A 24 -12.81 6.45 -1.89
N LEU A 25 -11.89 7.31 -1.45
CA LEU A 25 -12.27 8.60 -0.89
C LEU A 25 -12.91 9.48 -1.99
N PRO A 26 -14.00 10.20 -1.68
CA PRO A 26 -14.57 11.17 -2.60
C PRO A 26 -13.55 12.24 -3.02
N TRP A 27 -13.57 12.65 -4.29
CA TRP A 27 -12.55 13.56 -4.85
C TRP A 27 -12.40 14.85 -4.04
N TRP A 28 -13.53 15.45 -3.61
CA TRP A 28 -13.58 16.70 -2.88
C TRP A 28 -12.91 16.58 -1.50
N ARG A 29 -13.09 15.43 -0.84
CA ARG A 29 -12.43 15.10 0.43
C ARG A 29 -10.92 14.98 0.22
N GLY A 30 -10.51 14.33 -0.87
CA GLY A 30 -9.11 14.21 -1.24
C GLY A 30 -8.43 15.57 -1.46
N VAL A 31 -9.09 16.50 -2.13
CA VAL A 31 -8.55 17.86 -2.34
C VAL A 31 -8.44 18.61 -1.03
N ARG A 32 -9.50 18.64 -0.22
CA ARG A 32 -9.48 19.31 1.09
C ARG A 32 -8.36 18.78 1.99
N GLU A 33 -8.27 17.46 2.14
CA GLU A 33 -7.26 16.85 3.02
C GLU A 33 -5.84 17.04 2.47
N THR A 34 -5.65 17.13 1.16
CA THR A 34 -4.34 17.47 0.57
C THR A 34 -3.91 18.89 0.97
N LEU A 35 -4.83 19.86 0.97
CA LEU A 35 -4.55 21.23 1.44
C LEU A 35 -4.23 21.26 2.94
N GLU A 36 -4.81 20.36 3.72
CA GLU A 36 -4.51 20.13 5.16
C GLU A 36 -3.25 19.26 5.38
N GLY A 37 -2.49 18.98 4.32
CA GLY A 37 -1.22 18.26 4.38
C GLY A 37 -1.34 16.73 4.51
N LEU A 38 -2.53 16.16 4.29
CA LEU A 38 -2.79 14.72 4.26
C LEU A 38 -3.28 14.30 2.86
N PRO A 39 -2.40 14.20 1.86
CA PRO A 39 -2.79 13.75 0.53
C PRO A 39 -3.38 12.33 0.55
N VAL A 40 -4.22 12.00 -0.44
CA VAL A 40 -4.79 10.64 -0.59
C VAL A 40 -3.68 9.62 -0.85
N GLY A 41 -2.67 9.99 -1.64
CA GLY A 41 -1.52 9.16 -1.96
C GLY A 41 -0.34 9.42 -1.02
N SER A 42 0.39 8.35 -0.69
CA SER A 42 1.64 8.44 0.06
C SER A 42 2.80 8.91 -0.82
N PRO A 43 3.92 9.34 -0.21
CA PRO A 43 5.21 9.36 -0.89
C PRO A 43 5.52 7.98 -1.52
N LYS A 44 6.20 8.01 -2.67
CA LYS A 44 6.68 6.81 -3.37
C LYS A 44 7.93 6.26 -2.67
N LEU A 45 7.97 4.95 -2.47
CA LEU A 45 9.09 4.21 -1.88
C LEU A 45 9.52 3.08 -2.82
N ASP A 46 10.63 2.43 -2.49
CA ASP A 46 11.09 1.20 -3.14
C ASP A 46 10.71 0.00 -2.24
N LEU A 47 9.89 -0.91 -2.75
CA LEU A 47 9.61 -2.20 -2.12
C LEU A 47 10.83 -3.09 -2.29
N ILE A 48 11.41 -3.54 -1.17
CA ILE A 48 12.62 -4.37 -1.16
C ILE A 48 12.31 -5.82 -0.82
N HIS A 49 11.31 -6.09 0.03
CA HIS A 49 10.92 -7.45 0.41
C HIS A 49 9.44 -7.52 0.78
N VAL A 50 8.81 -8.65 0.46
CA VAL A 50 7.43 -8.98 0.84
C VAL A 50 7.47 -10.30 1.59
N GLN A 51 6.91 -10.30 2.80
CA GLN A 51 6.70 -11.50 3.61
C GLN A 51 5.19 -11.76 3.71
N GLY A 52 4.77 -13.03 3.64
CA GLY A 52 3.36 -13.44 3.74
C GLY A 52 2.57 -13.35 2.43
N ILE A 53 3.21 -12.98 1.32
CA ILE A 53 2.64 -13.05 -0.03
C ILE A 53 3.71 -13.60 -0.98
N ASP A 54 3.95 -14.91 -0.90
CA ASP A 54 5.07 -15.58 -1.57
C ASP A 54 5.04 -15.43 -3.10
N ASP A 55 3.84 -15.45 -3.71
CA ASP A 55 3.67 -15.23 -5.14
C ASP A 55 4.17 -13.85 -5.56
N LEU A 56 3.84 -12.80 -4.79
CA LEU A 56 4.28 -11.44 -5.09
C LEU A 56 5.78 -11.26 -4.85
N GLN A 57 6.34 -11.93 -3.83
CA GLN A 57 7.77 -11.94 -3.60
C GLN A 57 8.51 -12.64 -4.75
N THR A 58 8.02 -13.77 -5.22
CA THR A 58 8.57 -14.54 -6.35
C THR A 58 8.58 -13.70 -7.63
N LEU A 59 7.46 -13.02 -7.94
CA LEU A 59 7.36 -12.14 -9.09
C LEU A 59 8.41 -11.01 -9.10
N ARG A 60 8.89 -10.58 -7.92
CA ARG A 60 9.92 -9.54 -7.76
C ARG A 60 11.35 -10.06 -7.75
N GLN A 61 11.60 -11.29 -7.34
CA GLN A 61 12.95 -11.80 -7.04
C GLN A 61 13.92 -11.66 -8.24
N ASP A 62 13.42 -11.81 -9.45
CA ASP A 62 14.24 -11.76 -10.67
C ASP A 62 14.34 -10.35 -11.29
N LEU A 63 13.90 -9.30 -10.59
CA LEU A 63 13.99 -7.94 -11.10
C LEU A 63 15.33 -7.31 -10.75
N SER A 64 16.06 -6.87 -11.78
CA SER A 64 17.25 -6.02 -11.63
C SER A 64 16.89 -4.56 -11.31
N GLU A 65 15.64 -4.17 -11.52
CA GLU A 65 15.13 -2.83 -11.30
C GLU A 65 14.46 -2.65 -9.93
N ARG A 66 14.44 -1.40 -9.45
CA ARG A 66 13.75 -1.03 -8.22
C ARG A 66 12.25 -1.22 -8.39
N THR A 67 11.65 -2.03 -7.54
CA THR A 67 10.18 -2.19 -7.50
C THR A 67 9.59 -1.04 -6.72
N SER A 68 8.91 -0.11 -7.38
CA SER A 68 8.30 1.00 -6.65
C SER A 68 6.98 0.62 -6.02
N ILE A 69 6.70 1.20 -4.84
CA ILE A 69 5.44 1.09 -4.13
C ILE A 69 4.93 2.45 -3.65
N ASN A 70 3.61 2.63 -3.67
CA ASN A 70 2.93 3.76 -3.05
C ASN A 70 1.57 3.32 -2.50
N PHE A 71 1.00 4.11 -1.60
CA PHE A 71 -0.23 3.77 -0.90
C PHE A 71 -1.29 4.81 -1.21
N SER A 72 -2.54 4.37 -1.29
CA SER A 72 -3.71 5.26 -1.34
C SER A 72 -4.58 5.01 -0.15
N ARG A 73 -5.03 6.08 0.50
CA ARG A 73 -6.08 6.00 1.53
C ARG A 73 -7.42 5.62 0.90
N THR A 74 -8.20 4.88 1.67
CA THR A 74 -9.60 4.54 1.39
C THR A 74 -10.45 4.97 2.59
N SER A 75 -11.76 4.69 2.52
CA SER A 75 -12.68 4.92 3.65
C SER A 75 -12.44 4.01 4.86
N ALA A 76 -11.71 2.89 4.73
CA ALA A 76 -11.54 1.90 5.80
C ALA A 76 -10.08 1.44 6.02
N GLY A 77 -9.14 1.97 5.25
CA GLY A 77 -7.77 1.48 5.25
C GLY A 77 -6.91 2.09 4.14
N LEU A 78 -6.07 1.25 3.55
CA LEU A 78 -5.11 1.61 2.51
C LEU A 78 -5.15 0.60 1.37
N ILE A 79 -4.71 1.02 0.19
CA ILE A 79 -4.32 0.11 -0.89
C ILE A 79 -2.89 0.43 -1.25
N ALA A 80 -1.99 -0.55 -1.13
CA ALA A 80 -0.65 -0.43 -1.67
C ALA A 80 -0.65 -0.83 -3.16
N TYR A 81 0.04 -0.06 -3.99
CA TYR A 81 0.24 -0.36 -5.39
C TYR A 81 1.72 -0.57 -5.64
N THR A 82 2.06 -1.70 -6.22
CA THR A 82 3.43 -2.01 -6.62
C THR A 82 3.49 -2.42 -8.08
N LYS A 83 4.54 -1.99 -8.78
CA LYS A 83 4.75 -2.33 -10.19
C LYS A 83 5.84 -3.38 -10.30
N VAL A 84 5.53 -4.49 -10.95
CA VAL A 84 6.47 -5.59 -11.26
C VAL A 84 6.45 -5.79 -12.77
N ARG A 85 7.58 -5.53 -13.45
CA ARG A 85 7.66 -5.51 -14.92
C ARG A 85 6.64 -4.53 -15.52
N LEU A 86 5.69 -5.01 -16.32
CA LEU A 86 4.62 -4.22 -16.93
C LEU A 86 3.31 -4.30 -16.14
N GLU A 87 3.29 -5.02 -15.03
CA GLU A 87 2.08 -5.30 -14.28
C GLU A 87 2.02 -4.47 -12.99
N VAL A 88 0.81 -4.05 -12.64
CA VAL A 88 0.51 -3.33 -11.40
C VAL A 88 -0.29 -4.24 -10.50
N TYR A 89 0.15 -4.37 -9.25
CA TYR A 89 -0.52 -5.16 -8.23
C TYR A 89 -1.02 -4.26 -7.11
N ALA A 90 -2.24 -4.53 -6.65
CA ALA A 90 -2.89 -3.85 -5.55
C ALA A 90 -2.96 -4.79 -4.34
N ILE A 91 -2.57 -4.28 -3.16
CA ILE A 91 -2.64 -4.97 -1.87
C ILE A 91 -3.57 -4.13 -0.97
N PRO A 92 -4.87 -4.43 -0.93
CA PRO A 92 -5.80 -3.75 -0.02
C PRO A 92 -5.57 -4.19 1.43
N MET A 93 -5.66 -3.23 2.34
CA MET A 93 -5.50 -3.39 3.78
C MET A 93 -6.59 -2.59 4.51
N ARG A 94 -7.04 -3.05 5.67
CA ARG A 94 -7.95 -2.33 6.57
C ARG A 94 -7.24 -1.89 7.83
N TRP A 95 -7.69 -0.79 8.43
CA TRP A 95 -7.20 -0.39 9.76
C TRP A 95 -7.53 -1.44 10.84
N SER A 96 -8.62 -2.19 10.68
CA SER A 96 -9.01 -3.30 11.56
C SER A 96 -8.09 -4.51 11.49
N GLU A 97 -7.13 -4.55 10.56
CA GLU A 97 -6.17 -5.65 10.38
C GLU A 97 -4.86 -5.39 11.15
N GLU A 98 -4.93 -4.65 12.27
CA GLU A 98 -3.76 -4.31 13.10
C GLU A 98 -2.62 -3.67 12.27
N LEU A 99 -3.02 -2.79 11.34
CA LEU A 99 -2.13 -2.16 10.38
C LEU A 99 -1.16 -1.22 11.10
N THR A 100 0.13 -1.53 11.06
CA THR A 100 1.18 -0.74 11.74
C THR A 100 2.36 -0.45 10.81
N CYS A 101 3.14 0.58 11.17
CA CYS A 101 4.39 0.92 10.50
C CYS A 101 5.54 0.93 11.52
N SER A 102 6.52 0.04 11.35
CA SER A 102 7.73 -0.04 12.21
C SER A 102 8.47 1.30 12.20
N ARG A 103 9.17 1.68 13.28
CA ARG A 103 10.06 2.87 13.30
C ARG A 103 11.47 2.58 12.79
N GLU A 104 11.93 1.34 12.90
CA GLU A 104 13.22 0.86 12.43
C GLU A 104 13.05 0.33 11.00
N GLY A 105 13.47 1.11 10.00
CA GLY A 105 13.13 0.86 8.60
C GLY A 105 11.64 1.08 8.28
N VAL A 106 11.28 1.23 7.00
CA VAL A 106 9.87 1.41 6.63
C VAL A 106 9.27 0.04 6.37
N VAL A 107 8.65 -0.54 7.38
CA VAL A 107 7.93 -1.81 7.27
C VAL A 107 6.46 -1.54 7.58
N VAL A 108 5.58 -1.79 6.63
CA VAL A 108 4.14 -1.80 6.86
C VAL A 108 3.70 -3.24 7.05
N GLN A 109 3.02 -3.52 8.16
CA GLN A 109 2.54 -4.86 8.49
C GLN A 109 1.06 -4.85 8.83
N PHE A 110 0.38 -5.95 8.51
CA PHE A 110 -1.02 -6.18 8.86
C PHE A 110 -1.29 -7.67 9.04
N GLN A 111 -2.34 -7.99 9.79
CA GLN A 111 -2.80 -9.34 10.09
C GLN A 111 -4.16 -9.57 9.44
N ARG A 112 -4.28 -10.62 8.60
CA ARG A 112 -5.55 -11.03 8.00
C ARG A 112 -5.81 -12.50 8.28
N GLY A 113 -6.71 -12.76 9.22
CA GLY A 113 -6.95 -14.11 9.72
C GLY A 113 -5.68 -14.65 10.40
N ALA A 114 -5.21 -15.82 9.96
CA ALA A 114 -3.97 -16.41 10.47
C ALA A 114 -2.69 -15.89 9.77
N GLU A 115 -2.83 -15.14 8.68
CA GLU A 115 -1.70 -14.68 7.87
C GLU A 115 -1.20 -13.31 8.31
N SER A 116 0.11 -13.19 8.50
CA SER A 116 0.82 -11.94 8.75
C SER A 116 1.56 -11.52 7.48
N VAL A 117 1.36 -10.27 7.06
CA VAL A 117 1.99 -9.72 5.86
C VAL A 117 2.90 -8.56 6.25
N GLN A 118 4.11 -8.53 5.70
CA GLN A 118 5.05 -7.42 5.89
C GLN A 118 5.56 -6.91 4.55
N LEU A 119 5.48 -5.60 4.35
CA LEU A 119 6.00 -4.88 3.19
C LEU A 119 7.22 -4.07 3.64
N HIS A 120 8.42 -4.57 3.31
CA HIS A 120 9.66 -3.88 3.63
C HIS A 120 10.01 -2.92 2.52
N MET A 121 10.25 -1.67 2.88
CA MET A 121 10.46 -0.59 1.94
C MET A 121 11.69 0.23 2.32
N LYS A 122 12.23 0.92 1.33
CA LYS A 122 13.36 1.83 1.48
C LYS A 122 13.16 3.08 0.63
N ALA A 123 13.65 4.22 1.11
CA ALA A 123 13.82 5.42 0.31
C ALA A 123 14.94 6.30 0.88
N SER A 124 14.99 7.58 0.50
CA SER A 124 15.80 8.55 1.24
C SER A 124 15.21 8.78 2.63
N ALA A 125 16.04 9.11 3.62
CA ALA A 125 15.57 9.37 4.99
C ALA A 125 14.43 10.40 5.07
N SER A 126 14.47 11.44 4.21
CA SER A 126 13.39 12.43 4.11
C SER A 126 12.09 11.83 3.58
N ALA A 127 12.14 10.96 2.56
CA ALA A 127 10.97 10.30 2.01
C ALA A 127 10.38 9.29 3.01
N GLU A 128 11.23 8.56 3.72
CA GLU A 128 10.80 7.64 4.79
C GLU A 128 10.12 8.39 5.94
N ALA A 129 10.69 9.51 6.40
CA ALA A 129 10.09 10.35 7.44
C ALA A 129 8.72 10.91 7.01
N LYS A 130 8.61 11.42 5.76
CA LYS A 130 7.34 11.89 5.18
C LYS A 130 6.31 10.76 5.10
N PHE A 131 6.74 9.57 4.71
CA PHE A 131 5.85 8.41 4.64
C PHE A 131 5.30 8.02 6.02
N ARG A 132 6.16 7.97 7.05
CA ARG A 132 5.73 7.66 8.42
C ARG A 132 4.73 8.68 8.95
N ALA A 133 5.02 9.97 8.79
CA ALA A 133 4.10 11.03 9.20
C ALA A 133 2.77 10.96 8.45
N TRP A 134 2.82 10.65 7.15
CA TRP A 134 1.61 10.41 6.36
C TRP A 134 0.81 9.20 6.84
N PHE A 135 1.49 8.08 7.14
CA PHE A 135 0.87 6.83 7.57
C PHE A 135 0.21 6.98 8.94
N GLU A 136 0.88 7.63 9.89
CA GLU A 136 0.35 7.91 11.23
C GLU A 136 -0.92 8.75 11.15
N ARG A 137 -0.93 9.81 10.34
CA ARG A 137 -2.12 10.63 10.11
C ARG A 137 -3.22 9.90 9.33
N ALA A 138 -2.87 8.93 8.50
CA ALA A 138 -3.83 8.18 7.69
C ALA A 138 -4.71 7.24 8.54
N GLY A 139 -4.18 6.75 9.67
CA GLY A 139 -4.88 5.85 10.59
C GLY A 139 -5.64 6.54 11.73
N GLN A 140 -5.63 7.88 11.78
CA GLN A 140 -6.43 8.70 12.70
C GLN A 140 -7.83 8.95 12.10
#